data_AF-A0A0M9YT28-F1
#
_entry.id   AF-A0A0M9YT28-F1
#
_cell.length_a   1.000
_cell.length_b   1.000
_cell.length_c   1.000
_cell.angle_alpha   90.00
_cell.angle_beta   90.00
_cell.angle_gamma   90.00
#
_symmetry.space_group_name_H-M   'P 1'
#
loop_
_entity.id
_entity.type
_entity.pdbx_description
1 polymer ?
#
loop_
_entity_poly.entity_id
_entity_poly.type
_entity_poly.pdbx_seq_one_letter_code
_entity_poly.pdbx_strand_id
1 'polypeptide(L)'
;MAGRPVAVQGEVSATAGQKPFEGADSGKWTAGTVNETASDTLKVDGSFVLHQASCAFTFTGKAGQTPVSGSSTVELTPTTDKLFADGTGVLLDGDAAGDAYGNTLKASSAGRLHVS
;
A
#
# COMPACT_ATOMS: atom_id res chain seq x y z
N MET A 1 -12.64 -20.23 14.52
CA MET A 1 -12.20 -19.51 13.30
C MET A 1 -11.18 -18.48 13.73
N ALA A 2 -9.95 -18.54 13.22
CA ALA A 2 -8.95 -17.50 13.47
C ALA A 2 -9.23 -16.33 12.51
N GLY A 3 -9.36 -15.11 13.03
CA GLY A 3 -9.50 -13.90 12.22
C GLY A 3 -8.20 -13.59 11.47
N ARG A 4 -8.29 -12.86 10.35
CA ARG A 4 -7.11 -12.29 9.68
C ARG A 4 -6.45 -11.27 10.62
N PRO A 5 -5.12 -11.25 10.73
CA PRO A 5 -4.42 -10.23 11.51
C PRO A 5 -4.61 -8.85 10.89
N VAL A 6 -4.52 -7.82 11.74
CA VAL A 6 -4.73 -6.42 11.38
C VAL A 6 -3.39 -5.76 11.17
N ALA A 7 -3.20 -5.12 10.01
CA ALA A 7 -1.97 -4.42 9.72
C ALA A 7 -1.80 -3.21 10.64
N VAL A 8 -0.61 -3.09 11.21
CA VAL A 8 -0.22 -1.93 12.02
C VAL A 8 0.80 -1.07 11.29
N GLN A 9 1.06 0.13 11.82
CA GLN A 9 2.02 1.06 11.27
C GLN A 9 3.38 0.40 10.99
N GLY A 10 3.91 0.60 9.78
CA GLY A 10 5.16 0.01 9.28
C GLY A 10 5.01 -1.35 8.59
N GLU A 11 3.80 -1.91 8.52
CA GLU A 11 3.53 -3.22 7.91
C GLU A 11 3.04 -3.15 6.46
N VAL A 12 3.05 -1.96 5.84
CA VAL A 12 2.74 -1.80 4.41
C VAL A 12 4.01 -1.68 3.59
N SER A 13 4.08 -2.49 2.53
CA SER A 13 5.19 -2.50 1.59
C SER A 13 4.75 -1.99 0.21
N ALA A 14 5.64 -1.24 -0.44
CA ALA A 14 5.47 -0.78 -1.82
C ALA A 14 6.40 -1.54 -2.76
N THR A 15 5.86 -2.04 -3.87
CA THR A 15 6.64 -2.67 -4.93
C THR A 15 6.42 -1.94 -6.24
N ALA A 16 7.50 -1.45 -6.84
CA ALA A 16 7.47 -0.77 -8.12
C ALA A 16 7.18 -1.74 -9.27
N GLY A 17 6.33 -1.31 -10.20
CA GLY A 17 5.95 -2.06 -11.37
C GLY A 17 7.03 -2.14 -12.43
N GLN A 18 6.83 -3.03 -13.41
CA GLN A 18 7.76 -3.25 -14.52
C GLN A 18 7.24 -2.70 -15.85
N LYS A 19 5.96 -2.37 -15.97
CA LYS A 19 5.40 -1.85 -17.22
C LYS A 19 5.83 -0.40 -17.40
N PRO A 20 6.42 -0.01 -18.55
CA PRO A 20 6.77 1.37 -18.83
C PRO A 20 5.57 2.31 -18.74
N PHE A 21 5.84 3.58 -18.40
CA PHE A 21 4.84 4.64 -18.51
C PHE A 21 4.39 4.81 -19.96
N GLU A 22 3.16 5.31 -20.17
CA GLU A 22 2.63 5.50 -21.52
C GLU A 22 3.56 6.38 -22.36
N GLY A 23 3.86 5.92 -23.57
CA GLY A 23 4.78 6.59 -24.48
C GLY A 23 6.26 6.35 -24.19
N ALA A 24 6.65 5.61 -23.15
CA ALA A 24 8.04 5.20 -22.93
C ALA A 24 8.32 3.79 -23.45
N ASP A 25 9.45 3.60 -24.13
CA ASP A 25 9.93 2.29 -24.58
C ASP A 25 10.73 1.57 -23.49
N SER A 26 11.31 2.33 -22.56
CA SER A 26 12.11 1.81 -21.44
C SER A 26 12.13 2.78 -20.27
N GLY A 27 12.40 2.27 -19.07
CA GLY A 27 12.58 3.08 -17.87
C GLY A 27 12.37 2.26 -16.61
N LYS A 28 12.29 2.96 -15.48
CA LYS A 28 12.13 2.34 -14.17
C LYS A 28 11.15 3.13 -13.33
N TRP A 29 10.28 2.40 -12.63
CA TRP A 29 9.48 2.94 -11.54
C TRP A 29 10.27 2.90 -10.24
N THR A 30 10.11 3.96 -9.45
CA THR A 30 10.66 4.09 -8.10
C THR A 30 9.51 4.36 -7.15
N ALA A 31 9.37 3.52 -6.13
CA ALA A 31 8.42 3.74 -5.05
C ALA A 31 8.91 4.89 -4.16
N GLY A 32 8.03 5.83 -3.85
CA GLY A 32 8.25 6.83 -2.82
C GLY A 32 8.03 6.27 -1.42
N THR A 33 7.98 7.16 -0.44
CA THR A 33 7.60 6.79 0.93
C THR A 33 6.15 6.32 0.97
N VAL A 34 5.89 5.24 1.71
CA VAL A 34 4.53 4.82 2.03
C VAL A 34 3.98 5.77 3.11
N ASN A 35 2.89 6.45 2.78
CA ASN A 35 2.15 7.28 3.72
C ASN A 35 1.00 6.47 4.31
N GLU A 36 1.06 6.23 5.61
CA GLU A 36 0.12 5.38 6.33
C GLU A 36 -0.84 6.24 7.15
N THR A 37 -2.13 5.91 7.09
CA THR A 37 -3.17 6.50 7.95
C THR A 37 -3.52 5.48 9.02
N ALA A 38 -3.09 5.74 10.25
CA ALA A 38 -3.35 4.88 11.39
C ALA A 38 -4.54 5.38 12.23
N SER A 39 -5.12 4.49 13.02
CA SER A 39 -6.09 4.80 14.08
C SER A 39 -5.41 5.60 15.19
N ASP A 40 -6.14 6.52 15.81
CA ASP A 40 -5.65 7.30 16.95
C ASP A 40 -5.85 6.57 18.29
N THR A 41 -6.70 5.54 18.33
CA THR A 41 -7.13 4.90 19.58
C THR A 41 -6.79 3.42 19.65
N LEU A 42 -6.80 2.71 18.51
CA LEU A 42 -6.65 1.26 18.49
C LEU A 42 -5.19 0.87 18.22
N LYS A 43 -4.63 0.09 19.15
CA LYS A 43 -3.30 -0.50 19.04
C LYS A 43 -3.34 -2.02 19.13
N VAL A 44 -2.46 -2.66 18.38
CA VAL A 44 -2.11 -4.07 18.53
C VAL A 44 -0.62 -4.13 18.86
N ASP A 45 -0.28 -4.76 19.98
CA ASP A 45 1.11 -4.89 20.46
C ASP A 45 1.88 -3.55 20.54
N GLY A 46 1.19 -2.46 20.84
CA GLY A 46 1.77 -1.12 21.00
C GLY A 46 1.82 -0.27 19.72
N SER A 47 1.51 -0.85 18.56
CA SER A 47 1.47 -0.17 17.27
C SER A 47 0.05 0.15 16.85
N PHE A 48 -0.17 1.33 16.25
CA PHE A 48 -1.49 1.74 15.80
C PHE A 48 -1.95 0.95 14.58
N VAL A 49 -3.22 0.58 14.58
CA VAL A 49 -3.88 -0.13 13.47
C VAL A 49 -4.00 0.77 12.25
N LEU A 50 -3.80 0.24 11.04
CA LEU A 50 -3.92 1.01 9.80
C LEU A 50 -5.32 0.99 9.23
N HIS A 51 -5.78 2.16 8.79
CA HIS A 51 -6.99 2.33 7.98
C HIS A 51 -6.69 2.30 6.50
N GLN A 52 -5.58 2.92 6.11
CA GLN A 52 -5.24 3.15 4.73
C GLN A 52 -3.73 3.32 4.59
N ALA A 53 -3.22 3.04 3.39
CA ALA A 53 -1.90 3.47 3.00
C ALA A 53 -1.92 4.01 1.57
N SER A 54 -0.98 4.92 1.25
CA SER A 54 -0.78 5.41 -0.11
C SER A 54 0.70 5.52 -0.41
N CYS A 55 1.07 5.38 -1.69
CA CYS A 55 2.44 5.56 -2.14
C CYS A 55 2.43 6.15 -3.54
N ALA A 56 3.19 7.23 -3.70
CA ALA A 56 3.48 7.81 -4.99
C ALA A 56 4.66 7.07 -5.63
N PHE A 57 4.46 6.60 -6.84
CA PHE A 57 5.47 5.99 -7.70
C PHE A 57 5.87 7.00 -8.77
N THR A 58 7.17 7.09 -9.02
CA THR A 58 7.73 7.97 -10.06
C THR A 58 8.41 7.13 -11.12
N PHE A 59 8.16 7.44 -12.38
CA PHE A 59 8.78 6.81 -13.53
C PHE A 59 9.83 7.74 -14.14
N THR A 60 10.97 7.18 -14.49
CA THR A 60 11.97 7.85 -15.32
C THR A 60 12.43 6.88 -16.41
N GLY A 61 12.35 7.32 -17.65
CA GLY A 61 12.59 6.48 -18.82
C GLY A 61 12.81 7.28 -20.10
N LYS A 62 12.67 6.61 -21.24
CA LYS A 62 12.88 7.20 -22.56
C LYS A 62 11.94 6.60 -23.61
N ALA A 63 11.63 7.42 -24.63
CA ALA A 63 11.06 7.04 -25.91
C ALA A 63 12.11 7.32 -27.00
N GLY A 64 12.79 6.29 -27.48
CA GLY A 64 14.05 6.45 -28.22
C GLY A 64 15.08 7.30 -27.45
N GLN A 65 15.35 8.52 -27.91
CA GLN A 65 16.27 9.46 -27.26
C GLN A 65 15.57 10.51 -26.39
N THR A 66 14.24 10.57 -26.43
CA THR A 66 13.46 11.57 -25.71
C THR A 66 13.23 11.10 -24.27
N PRO A 67 13.61 11.88 -23.24
CA PRO A 67 13.31 11.53 -21.86
C PRO A 67 11.80 11.56 -21.61
N VAL A 68 11.30 10.55 -20.90
CA VAL A 68 9.90 10.45 -20.47
C VAL A 68 9.86 10.27 -18.96
N SER A 69 9.01 11.05 -18.30
CA SER A 69 8.74 10.96 -16.88
C SER A 69 7.24 10.79 -16.65
N GLY A 70 6.88 10.09 -15.60
CA GLY A 70 5.49 9.90 -15.20
C GLY A 70 5.37 9.69 -13.71
N SER A 71 4.15 9.71 -13.22
CA SER A 71 3.84 9.39 -11.83
C SER A 71 2.55 8.60 -11.76
N SER A 72 2.44 7.75 -10.74
CA SER A 72 1.22 7.04 -10.40
C SER A 72 1.10 7.01 -8.88
N THR A 73 -0.11 6.99 -8.35
CA THR A 73 -0.34 6.83 -6.91
C THR A 73 -1.19 5.58 -6.71
N VAL A 74 -0.72 4.69 -5.86
CA VAL A 74 -1.51 3.54 -5.41
C VAL A 74 -2.05 3.86 -4.03
N GLU A 75 -3.34 3.64 -3.86
CA GLU A 75 -4.06 3.77 -2.60
C GLU A 75 -4.54 2.39 -2.18
N LEU A 76 -4.17 1.99 -0.96
CA LEU A 76 -4.57 0.74 -0.34
C LEU A 76 -5.65 1.03 0.69
N THR A 77 -6.87 0.60 0.38
CA THR A 77 -8.03 0.63 1.27
C THR A 77 -8.40 -0.78 1.73
N PRO A 78 -9.14 -0.91 2.85
CA PRO A 78 -9.59 -2.22 3.34
C PRO A 78 -10.41 -2.96 2.29
N THR A 79 -10.18 -4.27 2.15
CA THR A 79 -10.97 -5.09 1.20
C THR A 79 -12.30 -5.57 1.78
N THR A 80 -12.51 -5.42 3.08
CA THR A 80 -13.70 -5.89 3.78
C THR A 80 -14.21 -4.88 4.80
N ASP A 81 -15.53 -4.71 4.82
CA ASP A 81 -16.25 -3.82 5.73
C ASP A 81 -16.70 -4.54 7.01
N LYS A 82 -15.92 -5.51 7.50
CA LYS A 82 -16.30 -6.34 8.65
C LYS A 82 -15.58 -5.96 9.93
N LEU A 83 -14.44 -5.28 9.82
CA LEU A 83 -13.64 -4.87 10.95
C LEU A 83 -13.39 -3.38 10.86
N PHE A 84 -13.72 -2.67 11.95
CA PHE A 84 -13.60 -1.23 12.05
C PHE A 84 -12.87 -0.85 13.32
N ALA A 85 -12.08 0.20 13.23
CA ALA A 85 -11.57 0.95 14.36
C ALA A 85 -11.98 2.41 14.16
N ASP A 86 -12.43 3.09 15.21
CA ASP A 86 -12.90 4.49 15.12
C ASP A 86 -14.00 4.70 14.04
N GLY A 87 -14.81 3.68 13.76
CA GLY A 87 -15.83 3.71 12.70
C GLY A 87 -15.29 3.61 11.26
N THR A 88 -13.98 3.44 11.08
CA THR A 88 -13.32 3.30 9.77
C THR A 88 -12.79 1.88 9.60
N GLY A 89 -12.90 1.32 8.39
CA GLY A 89 -12.37 0.00 8.07
C GLY A 89 -10.87 -0.08 8.33
N VAL A 90 -10.36 -1.28 8.65
CA VAL A 90 -8.94 -1.49 8.93
C VAL A 90 -8.31 -2.41 7.90
N LEU A 91 -7.04 -2.14 7.55
CA LEU A 91 -6.27 -2.98 6.66
C LEU A 91 -5.98 -4.32 7.33
N LEU A 92 -6.22 -5.40 6.60
CA LEU A 92 -5.95 -6.75 7.04
C LEU A 92 -4.73 -7.31 6.32
N ASP A 93 -4.09 -8.31 6.94
CA ASP A 93 -3.03 -9.06 6.28
C ASP A 93 -3.48 -9.63 4.94
N GLY A 94 -2.71 -9.33 3.89
CA GLY A 94 -3.00 -9.72 2.52
C GLY A 94 -3.83 -8.71 1.74
N ASP A 95 -4.32 -7.63 2.36
CA ASP A 95 -4.91 -6.52 1.60
C ASP A 95 -3.84 -5.92 0.68
N ALA A 96 -4.21 -5.77 -0.59
CA ALA A 96 -3.31 -5.29 -1.62
C ALA A 96 -4.07 -4.43 -2.63
N ALA A 97 -3.35 -3.46 -3.19
CA ALA A 97 -3.82 -2.59 -4.26
C ALA A 97 -2.71 -2.45 -5.30
N GLY A 98 -3.08 -2.21 -6.54
CA GLY A 98 -2.12 -1.97 -7.60
C GLY A 98 -2.72 -1.20 -8.77
N ASP A 99 -1.85 -0.73 -9.64
CA ASP A 99 -2.22 0.06 -10.82
C ASP A 99 -1.94 -0.66 -12.14
N ALA A 100 -2.28 0.01 -13.25
CA ALA A 100 -2.07 -0.51 -14.60
C ALA A 100 -0.59 -0.66 -15.00
N TYR A 101 0.34 -0.13 -14.20
CA TYR A 101 1.79 -0.21 -14.41
C TYR A 101 2.44 -1.35 -13.61
N GLY A 102 1.66 -2.02 -12.75
CA GLY A 102 2.13 -3.07 -11.85
C GLY A 102 2.75 -2.54 -10.57
N ASN A 103 2.61 -1.24 -10.27
CA ASN A 103 2.95 -0.72 -8.95
C ASN A 103 1.95 -1.27 -7.95
N THR A 104 2.42 -1.69 -6.78
CA THR A 104 1.56 -2.32 -5.77
C THR A 104 1.88 -1.82 -4.36
N LEU A 105 0.83 -1.78 -3.55
CA LEU A 105 0.89 -1.71 -2.09
C LEU A 105 0.34 -2.99 -1.51
N LYS A 106 0.99 -3.52 -0.46
CA LYS A 106 0.53 -4.70 0.24
C LYS A 106 0.74 -4.57 1.74
N ALA A 107 -0.34 -4.76 2.49
CA ALA A 107 -0.31 -4.93 3.93
C ALA A 107 0.11 -6.38 4.27
N SER A 108 1.14 -6.53 5.10
CA SER A 108 1.62 -7.83 5.58
C SER A 108 1.75 -7.77 7.09
N SER A 109 0.78 -8.35 7.80
CA SER A 109 0.78 -8.28 9.26
C SER A 109 1.37 -9.53 9.89
N ALA A 110 2.38 -9.34 10.74
CA ALA A 110 2.99 -10.43 11.50
C ALA A 110 2.27 -10.66 12.86
N GLY A 111 1.55 -9.66 13.35
CA GLY A 111 0.90 -9.66 14.66
C GLY A 111 -0.51 -10.27 14.62
N ARG A 112 -0.76 -11.34 15.39
CA ARG A 112 -2.12 -11.87 15.57
C ARG A 112 -2.91 -10.93 16.46
N LEU A 113 -4.09 -10.50 16.02
CA LEU A 113 -5.02 -9.75 16.86
C LEU A 113 -5.47 -10.65 18.03
N HIS A 114 -5.04 -10.33 19.25
CA HIS A 114 -5.48 -11.02 20.46
C HIS A 114 -6.68 -10.27 21.05
N VAL A 115 -7.84 -10.92 21.12
CA VAL A 115 -8.98 -10.44 21.92
C VAL A 115 -8.82 -11.09 23.29
N SER A 116 -8.58 -10.29 24.33
CA SER A 116 -8.61 -10.76 25.73
C SER A 116 -10.04 -10.94 26.22
#